data_AF-A0A8H4UWK9-F1
#
_entry.id   AF-A0A8H4UWK9-F1
#
_cell.length_a   1.000
_cell.length_b   1.000
_cell.length_c   1.000
_cell.angle_alpha   90.00
_cell.angle_beta   90.00
_cell.angle_gamma   90.00
#
_symmetry.space_group_name_H-M   'P 1'
#
loop_
_entity.id
_entity.type
_entity.pdbx_description
1 polymer ?
#
loop_
_entity_poly.entity_id
_entity_poly.type
_entity_poly.pdbx_seq_one_letter_code
_entity_poly.pdbx_strand_id
1 'polypeptide(L)'
;MAPSATPETSIQSLPVKPTETKNVDVMAAMAHNGKALPGIPVFDSFAEKRQWQLEHMAGAFRVFAREGYAEGISGHISVRDPEFEDRFWINPLAVHFGMLKASDMICVNLDGEVIGGNTEGSINAAGFQIHSAVHKSRKDVHAICHTHSVHGRAWSAFARPLEMINQDVCYFYKAHSVYSDYGGIANESSEGEKIAKSLGTGKASILMNHGLLTV
;
A
#
# COMPACT_ATOMS: atom_id res chain seq x y z
N MET A 1 -26.78 7.49 28.59
CA MET A 1 -25.72 6.89 29.43
C MET A 1 -25.34 5.56 28.80
N ALA A 2 -24.39 5.57 27.88
CA ALA A 2 -23.82 4.35 27.28
C ALA A 2 -22.46 4.10 27.95
N PRO A 3 -22.16 2.87 28.40
CA PRO A 3 -20.93 2.59 29.12
C PRO A 3 -19.72 2.67 28.18
N SER A 4 -18.69 3.38 28.65
CA SER A 4 -17.36 3.44 28.07
C SER A 4 -16.69 2.07 28.20
N ALA A 5 -16.53 1.36 27.09
CA ALA A 5 -15.72 0.15 27.01
C ALA A 5 -14.38 0.48 26.33
N THR A 6 -13.47 1.09 27.08
CA THR A 6 -12.04 1.07 26.76
C THR A 6 -11.42 -0.09 27.52
N PRO A 7 -11.11 -1.22 26.88
CA PRO A 7 -10.11 -2.12 27.44
C PRO A 7 -8.75 -1.43 27.27
N GLU A 8 -8.10 -1.13 28.40
CA GLU A 8 -6.69 -0.76 28.44
C GLU A 8 -5.87 -1.89 27.82
N THR A 9 -5.66 -1.79 26.51
CA THR A 9 -4.65 -2.60 25.85
C THR A 9 -3.37 -1.81 25.98
N SER A 10 -2.50 -2.24 26.89
CA SER A 10 -1.11 -1.77 26.98
C SER A 10 -0.44 -2.07 25.64
N ILE A 11 -0.46 -1.10 24.72
CA ILE A 11 0.39 -1.12 23.53
C ILE A 11 1.80 -0.86 24.04
N GLN A 12 2.55 -1.94 24.27
CA GLN A 12 4.00 -1.84 24.42
C GLN A 12 4.54 -1.36 23.08
N SER A 13 4.82 -0.05 22.99
CA SER A 13 5.55 0.50 21.85
C SER A 13 6.90 -0.20 21.79
N LEU A 14 7.18 -0.89 20.69
CA LEU A 14 8.52 -1.44 20.45
C LEU A 14 9.56 -0.32 20.61
N PRO A 15 10.69 -0.56 21.27
CA PRO A 15 11.76 0.43 21.42
C PRO A 15 12.34 0.73 20.04
N VAL A 16 11.79 1.74 19.39
CA VAL A 16 12.25 2.26 18.11
C VAL A 16 13.38 3.24 18.38
N LYS A 17 14.58 2.95 17.87
CA LYS A 17 15.67 3.94 17.84
C LYS A 17 15.28 5.04 16.84
N PRO A 18 15.15 6.31 17.26
CA PRO A 18 14.90 7.41 16.34
C PRO A 18 16.02 7.47 15.31
N THR A 19 15.67 7.72 14.04
CA THR A 19 16.67 8.05 13.02
C THR A 19 17.48 9.26 13.51
N GLU A 20 18.81 9.18 13.60
CA GLU A 20 19.65 10.33 13.95
C GLU A 20 19.44 11.45 12.93
N THR A 21 18.89 12.58 13.36
CA THR A 21 18.66 13.75 12.52
C THR A 21 19.88 14.66 12.60
N LYS A 22 20.88 14.43 11.72
CA LYS A 22 22.02 15.35 11.59
C LYS A 22 21.72 16.44 10.57
N ASN A 23 21.97 17.70 10.98
CA ASN A 23 21.86 18.94 10.20
C ASN A 23 20.49 19.20 9.56
N VAL A 24 19.55 19.71 10.37
CA VAL A 24 18.27 20.22 9.87
C VAL A 24 18.50 21.55 9.14
N ASP A 25 18.23 21.57 7.83
CA ASP A 25 18.22 22.79 7.03
C ASP A 25 17.34 23.88 7.67
N VAL A 26 17.72 25.15 7.53
CA VAL A 26 17.01 26.31 8.12
C VAL A 26 15.53 26.32 7.69
N MET A 27 15.25 25.97 6.43
CA MET A 27 13.86 25.88 5.94
C MET A 27 13.11 24.70 6.55
N ALA A 28 13.76 23.54 6.73
CA ALA A 28 13.18 22.40 7.42
C ALA A 28 12.92 22.68 8.92
N ALA A 29 13.78 23.49 9.55
CA ALA A 29 13.60 23.95 10.93
C ALA A 29 12.40 24.89 11.08
N MET A 30 12.12 25.75 10.09
CA MET A 30 10.97 26.66 10.11
C MET A 30 9.62 25.93 10.09
N ALA A 31 9.53 24.78 9.41
CA ALA A 31 8.28 24.03 9.28
C ALA A 31 7.86 23.29 10.56
N HIS A 32 8.79 23.06 11.50
CA HIS A 32 8.61 22.10 12.59
C HIS A 32 9.24 22.55 13.93
N ASN A 33 9.32 23.86 14.20
CA ASN A 33 9.94 24.39 15.41
C ASN A 33 11.35 23.83 15.70
N GLY A 34 12.18 23.72 14.66
CA GLY A 34 13.55 23.19 14.76
C GLY A 34 13.67 21.68 14.88
N LYS A 35 12.58 20.91 14.73
CA LYS A 35 12.60 19.45 14.80
C LYS A 35 12.48 18.84 13.41
N ALA A 36 13.38 17.93 13.05
CA ALA A 36 13.17 17.11 11.87
C ALA A 36 12.03 16.10 12.12
N LEU A 37 11.23 15.83 11.10
CA LEU A 37 10.25 14.74 11.14
C LEU A 37 11.00 13.40 11.29
N PRO A 38 10.50 12.48 12.13
CA PRO A 38 11.12 11.16 12.25
C PRO A 38 11.00 10.40 10.93
N GLY A 39 12.12 9.81 10.49
CA GLY A 39 12.14 8.92 9.34
C GLY A 39 11.60 7.53 9.67
N ILE A 40 11.78 6.59 8.73
CA ILE A 40 11.54 5.17 9.02
C ILE A 40 12.50 4.73 10.13
N PRO A 41 12.00 4.09 11.19
CA PRO A 41 12.83 3.55 12.26
C PRO A 41 13.92 2.58 11.79
N VAL A 42 15.00 2.47 12.57
CA VAL A 42 15.98 1.39 12.44
C VAL A 42 15.58 0.27 13.39
N PHE A 43 15.63 -0.98 12.91
CA PHE A 43 15.24 -2.18 13.66
C PHE A 43 16.45 -3.09 13.87
N ASP A 44 16.51 -3.75 15.02
CA ASP A 44 17.62 -4.63 15.36
C ASP A 44 17.39 -6.05 14.79
N SER A 45 16.18 -6.36 14.31
CA SER A 45 15.84 -7.61 13.61
C SER A 45 14.82 -7.46 12.48
N PHE A 46 14.81 -8.42 11.55
CA PHE A 46 13.76 -8.50 10.52
C PHE A 46 12.36 -8.72 11.11
N ALA A 47 12.25 -9.44 12.23
CA ALA A 47 10.98 -9.67 12.91
C ALA A 47 10.34 -8.37 13.43
N GLU A 48 11.14 -7.49 14.05
CA GLU A 48 10.68 -6.18 14.51
C GLU A 48 10.27 -5.28 13.35
N LYS A 49 11.08 -5.23 12.28
CA LYS A 49 10.76 -4.46 11.07
C LYS A 49 9.46 -4.95 10.43
N ARG A 50 9.28 -6.28 10.35
CA ARG A 50 8.09 -6.91 9.80
C ARG A 50 6.85 -6.54 10.61
N GLN A 51 6.90 -6.67 11.94
CA GLN A 51 5.79 -6.29 12.81
C GLN A 51 5.40 -4.83 12.60
N TRP A 52 6.38 -3.92 12.57
CA TRP A 52 6.15 -2.50 12.31
C TRP A 52 5.51 -2.27 10.93
N GLN A 53 5.98 -2.94 9.87
CA GLN A 53 5.39 -2.82 8.53
C GLN A 53 3.93 -3.28 8.50
N LEU A 54 3.59 -4.39 9.16
CA LEU A 54 2.22 -4.92 9.21
C LEU A 54 1.27 -4.01 10.00
N GLU A 55 1.75 -3.41 11.09
CA GLU A 55 1.00 -2.40 11.83
C GLU A 55 0.73 -1.15 10.99
N HIS A 56 1.74 -0.68 10.24
CA HIS A 56 1.60 0.47 9.35
C HIS A 56 0.67 0.17 8.19
N MET A 57 0.74 -1.04 7.63
CA MET A 57 -0.17 -1.52 6.59
C MET A 57 -1.63 -1.56 7.10
N ALA A 58 -1.87 -2.09 8.29
CA ALA A 58 -3.20 -2.05 8.92
C ALA A 58 -3.66 -0.59 9.15
N GLY A 59 -2.75 0.29 9.56
CA GLY A 59 -3.01 1.73 9.66
C GLY A 59 -3.39 2.38 8.32
N ALA A 60 -2.70 2.03 7.23
CA ALA A 60 -2.98 2.54 5.89
C ALA A 60 -4.38 2.14 5.41
N PHE A 61 -4.82 0.91 5.68
CA PHE A 61 -6.21 0.50 5.41
C PHE A 61 -7.23 1.29 6.22
N ARG A 62 -6.96 1.58 7.48
CA ARG A 62 -7.86 2.39 8.30
C ARG A 62 -7.93 3.84 7.80
N VAL A 63 -6.84 4.36 7.24
CA VAL A 63 -6.86 5.64 6.49
C VAL A 63 -7.74 5.50 5.25
N PHE A 64 -7.56 4.47 4.42
CA PHE A 64 -8.42 4.24 3.25
C PHE A 64 -9.90 4.18 3.63
N ALA A 65 -10.24 3.51 4.73
CA ALA A 65 -11.61 3.45 5.22
C ALA A 65 -12.15 4.84 5.61
N ARG A 66 -11.35 5.64 6.33
CA ARG A 66 -11.73 6.98 6.77
C ARG A 66 -11.88 7.97 5.60
N GLU A 67 -11.06 7.84 4.57
CA GLU A 67 -11.14 8.66 3.35
C GLU A 67 -12.21 8.16 2.35
N GLY A 68 -12.97 7.10 2.69
CA GLY A 68 -14.03 6.58 1.84
C GLY A 68 -13.54 5.83 0.60
N TYR A 69 -12.36 5.21 0.66
CA TYR A 69 -11.76 4.46 -0.45
C TYR A 69 -12.13 2.97 -0.46
N ALA A 70 -12.90 2.52 0.52
CA ALA A 70 -13.42 1.15 0.57
C ALA A 70 -14.59 0.99 -0.39
N GLU A 71 -14.55 -0.04 -1.24
CA GLU A 71 -15.60 -0.38 -2.21
C GLU A 71 -15.90 -1.89 -2.09
N GLY A 72 -16.91 -2.25 -1.31
CA GLY A 72 -17.24 -3.66 -1.08
C GLY A 72 -16.05 -4.47 -0.57
N ILE A 73 -15.62 -5.48 -1.34
CA ILE A 73 -14.46 -6.34 -1.05
C ILE A 73 -13.22 -6.01 -1.90
N SER A 74 -13.30 -4.96 -2.73
CA SER A 74 -12.24 -4.55 -3.64
C SER A 74 -11.19 -3.68 -2.95
N GLY A 75 -9.97 -3.75 -3.47
CA GLY A 75 -8.85 -2.94 -3.02
C GLY A 75 -7.90 -3.75 -2.14
N HIS A 76 -6.62 -3.52 -2.35
CA HIS A 76 -5.56 -4.31 -1.76
C HIS A 76 -4.34 -3.42 -1.54
N ILE A 77 -3.65 -3.71 -0.46
CA ILE A 77 -2.33 -3.16 -0.17
C ILE A 77 -1.43 -4.38 0.00
N SER A 78 -0.22 -4.32 -0.53
CA SER A 78 0.82 -5.30 -0.21
C SER A 78 2.08 -4.62 0.27
N VAL A 79 2.83 -5.31 1.13
CA VAL A 79 4.18 -4.90 1.54
C VAL A 79 5.16 -6.07 1.41
N ARG A 80 6.29 -5.86 0.74
CA ARG A 80 7.36 -6.86 0.59
C ARG A 80 7.90 -7.23 1.96
N ASP A 81 8.14 -8.51 2.18
CA ASP A 81 8.74 -9.00 3.42
C ASP A 81 10.16 -8.43 3.58
N PRO A 82 10.55 -7.99 4.81
CA PRO A 82 11.83 -7.33 5.00
C PRO A 82 13.03 -8.28 4.96
N GLU A 83 12.82 -9.59 5.12
CA GLU A 83 13.87 -10.63 5.14
C GLU A 83 13.95 -11.37 3.81
N PHE A 84 12.80 -11.58 3.16
CA PHE A 84 12.66 -12.42 1.97
C PHE A 84 12.04 -11.64 0.80
N GLU A 85 12.86 -11.31 -0.20
CA GLU A 85 12.42 -10.48 -1.33
C GLU A 85 11.39 -11.16 -2.25
N ASP A 86 11.28 -12.49 -2.19
CA ASP A 86 10.34 -13.31 -2.96
C ASP A 86 8.97 -13.47 -2.25
N ARG A 87 8.71 -12.66 -1.21
CA ARG A 87 7.50 -12.73 -0.39
C ARG A 87 6.91 -11.36 -0.17
N PHE A 88 5.61 -11.30 -0.02
CA PHE A 88 4.91 -10.10 0.41
C PHE A 88 3.70 -10.43 1.27
N TRP A 89 3.30 -9.46 2.08
CA TRP A 89 2.14 -9.49 2.94
C TRP A 89 1.00 -8.76 2.26
N ILE A 90 -0.20 -9.34 2.27
CA ILE A 90 -1.42 -8.78 1.66
C ILE A 90 -2.61 -8.94 2.63
N ASN A 91 -3.61 -8.07 2.52
CA ASN A 91 -4.82 -8.17 3.33
C ASN A 91 -5.67 -9.39 2.97
N PRO A 92 -6.41 -9.95 3.93
CA PRO A 92 -7.41 -10.97 3.65
C PRO A 92 -8.61 -10.37 2.90
N LEU A 93 -9.29 -11.23 2.15
CA LEU A 93 -10.55 -10.97 1.48
C LEU A 93 -11.68 -10.77 2.52
N ALA A 94 -12.64 -9.90 2.19
CA ALA A 94 -13.88 -9.72 2.93
C ALA A 94 -13.76 -9.23 4.39
N VAL A 95 -12.60 -8.68 4.79
CA VAL A 95 -12.45 -7.92 6.03
C VAL A 95 -12.52 -6.43 5.71
N HIS A 96 -13.45 -5.72 6.35
CA HIS A 96 -13.61 -4.29 6.13
C HIS A 96 -12.31 -3.53 6.51
N PHE A 97 -11.87 -2.60 5.65
CA PHE A 97 -10.58 -1.90 5.81
C PHE A 97 -10.40 -1.24 7.18
N GLY A 98 -11.47 -0.67 7.74
CA GLY A 98 -11.44 -0.05 9.07
C GLY A 98 -11.21 -1.02 10.23
N MET A 99 -11.34 -2.33 10.00
CA MET A 99 -11.20 -3.37 11.03
C MET A 99 -9.90 -4.16 10.92
N LEU A 100 -9.14 -4.00 9.83
CA LEU A 100 -7.89 -4.73 9.60
C LEU A 100 -6.88 -4.47 10.73
N LYS A 101 -6.21 -5.54 11.15
CA LYS A 101 -5.13 -5.59 12.13
C LYS A 101 -3.89 -6.20 11.48
N ALA A 102 -2.72 -5.97 12.09
CA ALA A 102 -1.47 -6.59 11.65
C ALA A 102 -1.56 -8.13 11.63
N SER A 103 -2.27 -8.71 12.61
CA SER A 103 -2.51 -10.16 12.73
C SER A 103 -3.35 -10.76 11.60
N ASP A 104 -4.10 -9.93 10.87
CA ASP A 104 -5.01 -10.43 9.83
C ASP A 104 -4.27 -10.68 8.51
N MET A 105 -3.07 -10.12 8.35
CA MET A 105 -2.30 -10.13 7.11
C MET A 105 -1.79 -11.53 6.77
N ILE A 106 -1.74 -11.82 5.47
CA ILE A 106 -1.36 -13.12 4.93
C ILE A 106 -0.06 -12.96 4.16
N CYS A 107 0.92 -13.81 4.46
CA CYS A 107 2.18 -13.84 3.74
C CYS A 107 2.09 -14.82 2.58
N VAL A 108 2.43 -14.35 1.39
CA VAL A 108 2.44 -15.15 0.15
C VAL A 108 3.78 -15.02 -0.56
N ASN A 109 4.18 -16.08 -1.26
CA ASN A 109 5.29 -15.97 -2.20
C ASN A 109 4.81 -15.39 -3.54
N LEU A 110 5.76 -15.10 -4.44
CA LEU A 110 5.47 -14.53 -5.75
C LEU A 110 4.65 -15.46 -6.68
N ASP A 111 4.48 -16.74 -6.34
CA ASP A 111 3.71 -17.71 -7.13
C ASP A 111 2.31 -17.98 -6.54
N GLY A 112 1.97 -17.34 -5.41
CA GLY A 112 0.63 -17.33 -4.83
C GLY A 112 0.44 -18.37 -3.73
N GLU A 113 1.50 -19.05 -3.31
CA GLU A 113 1.45 -19.97 -2.19
C GLU A 113 1.41 -19.18 -0.88
N VAL A 114 0.46 -19.53 -0.01
CA VAL A 114 0.38 -19.00 1.35
C VAL A 114 1.46 -19.66 2.20
N ILE A 115 2.33 -18.84 2.77
CA ILE A 115 3.55 -19.29 3.47
C ILE A 115 3.62 -18.85 4.93
N GLY A 116 2.67 -18.02 5.40
CA GLY A 116 2.60 -17.59 6.79
C GLY A 116 1.56 -16.51 7.06
N GLY A 117 1.56 -15.98 8.29
CA GLY A 117 0.56 -15.04 8.75
C GLY A 117 -0.76 -15.74 9.09
N ASN A 118 -1.88 -15.11 8.73
CA ASN A 118 -3.21 -15.69 8.88
C ASN A 118 -3.50 -16.73 7.77
N THR A 119 -2.97 -17.94 7.91
CA THR A 119 -3.09 -19.00 6.89
C THR A 119 -4.51 -19.53 6.69
N GLU A 120 -5.44 -19.19 7.59
CA GLU A 120 -6.86 -19.54 7.46
C GLU A 120 -7.64 -18.53 6.60
N GLY A 121 -7.07 -17.34 6.36
CA GLY A 121 -7.66 -16.30 5.53
C GLY A 121 -7.56 -16.59 4.04
N SER A 122 -8.46 -15.99 3.27
CA SER A 122 -8.44 -16.04 1.80
C SER A 122 -7.90 -14.74 1.22
N ILE A 123 -7.27 -14.77 0.05
CA ILE A 123 -6.78 -13.59 -0.68
C ILE A 123 -7.59 -13.41 -1.97
N ASN A 124 -7.77 -12.17 -2.40
CA ASN A 124 -8.31 -11.87 -3.73
C ASN A 124 -7.33 -12.30 -4.83
N ALA A 125 -7.68 -13.27 -5.67
CA ALA A 125 -6.82 -13.78 -6.74
C ALA A 125 -6.40 -12.67 -7.74
N ALA A 126 -7.35 -11.85 -8.19
CA ALA A 126 -7.09 -10.74 -9.12
C ALA A 126 -6.10 -9.73 -8.54
N GLY A 127 -6.35 -9.32 -7.29
CA GLY A 127 -5.48 -8.42 -6.55
C GLY A 127 -4.08 -9.00 -6.38
N PHE A 128 -3.98 -10.29 -6.05
CA PHE A 128 -2.70 -10.98 -5.97
C PHE A 128 -1.94 -10.93 -7.30
N GLN A 129 -2.57 -11.23 -8.44
CA GLN A 129 -1.89 -11.26 -9.74
C GLN A 129 -1.26 -9.90 -10.11
N ILE A 130 -1.98 -8.80 -9.87
CA ILE A 130 -1.47 -7.45 -10.11
C ILE A 130 -0.27 -7.16 -9.20
N HIS A 131 -0.41 -7.40 -7.89
CA HIS A 131 0.64 -7.09 -6.92
C HIS A 131 1.88 -7.97 -7.12
N SER A 132 1.70 -9.25 -7.42
CA SER A 132 2.79 -10.18 -7.72
C SER A 132 3.55 -9.76 -8.98
N ALA A 133 2.86 -9.42 -10.08
CA ALA A 133 3.51 -8.96 -11.31
C ALA A 133 4.35 -7.70 -11.11
N VAL A 134 3.85 -6.74 -10.33
CA VAL A 134 4.59 -5.53 -9.96
C VAL A 134 5.79 -5.88 -9.06
N HIS A 135 5.61 -6.68 -8.01
CA HIS A 135 6.73 -7.08 -7.13
C HIS A 135 7.79 -7.94 -7.85
N LYS A 136 7.40 -8.75 -8.85
CA LYS A 136 8.31 -9.51 -9.72
C LYS A 136 9.15 -8.58 -10.62
N SER A 137 8.51 -7.59 -11.25
CA SER A 137 9.14 -6.68 -12.21
C SER A 137 9.92 -5.52 -11.57
N ARG A 138 9.53 -5.10 -10.36
CA ARG A 138 10.10 -3.94 -9.63
C ARG A 138 10.60 -4.34 -8.26
N LYS A 139 11.88 -4.72 -8.17
CA LYS A 139 12.54 -5.10 -6.91
C LYS A 139 12.66 -3.94 -5.92
N ASP A 140 12.71 -2.72 -6.43
CA ASP A 140 12.74 -1.48 -5.64
C ASP A 140 11.38 -1.17 -4.97
N VAL A 141 10.28 -1.72 -5.48
CA VAL A 141 8.94 -1.52 -4.92
C VAL A 141 8.74 -2.38 -3.67
N HIS A 142 8.51 -1.69 -2.56
CA HIS A 142 8.30 -2.27 -1.23
C HIS A 142 6.83 -2.32 -0.83
N ALA A 143 6.01 -1.39 -1.30
CA ALA A 143 4.59 -1.34 -1.01
C ALA A 143 3.82 -1.07 -2.29
N ILE A 144 2.62 -1.63 -2.39
CA ILE A 144 1.71 -1.38 -3.51
C ILE A 144 0.35 -1.09 -2.90
N CYS A 145 -0.29 -0.01 -3.31
CA CYS A 145 -1.66 0.32 -2.90
C CYS A 145 -2.55 0.39 -4.14
N HIS A 146 -3.65 -0.36 -4.12
CA HIS A 146 -4.67 -0.33 -5.14
C HIS A 146 -6.03 -0.01 -4.53
N THR A 147 -6.77 0.90 -5.17
CA THR A 147 -8.10 1.31 -4.71
C THR A 147 -9.05 1.59 -5.87
N HIS A 148 -10.33 1.33 -5.61
CA HIS A 148 -11.47 1.76 -6.43
C HIS A 148 -12.11 3.04 -5.87
N SER A 149 -11.30 3.95 -5.32
CA SER A 149 -11.77 5.23 -4.79
C SER A 149 -12.69 5.97 -5.77
N VAL A 150 -13.71 6.66 -5.26
CA VAL A 150 -14.77 7.29 -6.07
C VAL A 150 -14.20 8.17 -7.18
N HIS A 151 -13.31 9.11 -6.83
CA HIS A 151 -12.71 10.03 -7.79
C HIS A 151 -11.67 9.37 -8.68
N GLY A 152 -10.88 8.43 -8.15
CA GLY A 152 -9.89 7.69 -8.93
C GLY A 152 -10.53 6.84 -10.01
N ARG A 153 -11.59 6.10 -9.66
CA ARG A 153 -12.38 5.31 -10.62
C ARG A 153 -13.05 6.22 -11.66
N ALA A 154 -13.67 7.32 -11.24
CA ALA A 154 -14.28 8.28 -12.16
C ALA A 154 -13.25 8.86 -13.16
N TRP A 155 -12.08 9.27 -12.68
CA TRP A 155 -11.02 9.79 -13.55
C TRP A 155 -10.48 8.71 -14.51
N SER A 156 -10.35 7.48 -14.03
CA SER A 156 -9.82 6.37 -14.81
C SER A 156 -10.63 6.08 -16.08
N ALA A 157 -11.93 6.41 -16.09
CA ALA A 157 -12.79 6.23 -17.26
C ALA A 157 -12.36 7.09 -18.47
N PHE A 158 -11.64 8.18 -18.24
CA PHE A 158 -11.12 9.03 -19.32
C PHE A 158 -9.86 8.48 -20.00
N ALA A 159 -9.21 7.46 -19.41
CA ALA A 159 -7.99 6.85 -19.94
C ALA A 159 -6.92 7.87 -20.37
N ARG A 160 -6.70 8.91 -19.56
CA ARG A 160 -5.76 9.99 -19.85
C ARG A 160 -4.90 10.39 -18.64
N PRO A 161 -3.71 10.96 -18.87
CA PRO A 161 -2.82 11.39 -17.79
C PRO A 161 -3.44 12.47 -16.91
N LEU A 162 -2.95 12.60 -15.68
CA LEU A 162 -3.22 13.76 -14.83
C LEU A 162 -2.65 15.02 -15.48
N GLU A 163 -3.45 16.09 -15.46
CA GLU A 163 -3.02 17.41 -15.92
C GLU A 163 -2.32 18.14 -14.77
N MET A 164 -1.16 18.75 -15.04
CA MET A 164 -0.32 19.42 -14.03
C MET A 164 -0.83 20.83 -13.69
N ILE A 165 -2.06 20.91 -13.20
CA ILE A 165 -2.81 22.17 -13.04
C ILE A 165 -2.67 22.80 -11.64
N ASN A 166 -2.10 22.07 -10.68
CA ASN A 166 -1.84 22.58 -9.33
C ASN A 166 -0.57 21.97 -8.73
N GLN A 167 -0.13 22.50 -7.59
CA GLN A 167 1.12 22.09 -6.95
C GLN A 167 1.12 20.61 -6.55
N ASP A 168 0.00 20.10 -6.05
CA ASP A 168 -0.06 18.75 -5.48
C ASP A 168 0.03 17.68 -6.58
N VAL A 169 -0.65 17.91 -7.71
CA VAL A 169 -0.58 16.99 -8.87
C VAL A 169 0.82 16.99 -9.52
N CYS A 170 1.60 18.06 -9.39
CA CYS A 170 2.99 18.09 -9.87
C CYS A 170 3.89 17.05 -9.20
N TYR A 171 3.48 16.50 -8.05
CA TYR A 171 4.14 15.32 -7.46
C TYR A 171 4.19 14.14 -8.44
N PHE A 172 3.25 14.06 -9.39
CA PHE A 172 3.14 12.99 -10.39
C PHE A 172 3.68 13.38 -11.78
N TYR A 173 4.34 14.53 -11.93
CA TYR A 173 4.90 14.96 -13.22
C TYR A 173 5.89 13.93 -13.75
N LYS A 174 5.61 13.34 -14.92
CA LYS A 174 6.40 12.26 -15.54
C LYS A 174 6.64 11.04 -14.64
N ALA A 175 5.82 10.87 -13.60
CA ALA A 175 5.98 9.82 -12.60
C ALA A 175 4.75 8.91 -12.48
N HIS A 176 3.74 9.09 -13.35
CA HIS A 176 2.59 8.22 -13.45
C HIS A 176 2.34 7.76 -14.89
N SER A 177 1.71 6.60 -15.04
CA SER A 177 1.28 6.03 -16.32
C SER A 177 -0.23 5.97 -16.44
N VAL A 178 -0.70 5.67 -17.65
CA VAL A 178 -2.09 5.30 -17.93
C VAL A 178 -2.09 3.94 -18.59
N TYR A 179 -2.75 2.97 -17.95
CA TYR A 179 -3.02 1.66 -18.52
C TYR A 179 -4.39 1.68 -19.21
N SER A 180 -4.41 1.57 -20.54
CA SER A 180 -5.60 1.74 -21.37
C SER A 180 -6.12 0.46 -22.04
N ASP A 181 -5.58 -0.71 -21.69
CA ASP A 181 -5.93 -2.02 -22.27
C ASP A 181 -6.74 -2.85 -21.25
N TYR A 182 -7.80 -2.27 -20.67
CA TYR A 182 -8.59 -2.93 -19.63
C TYR A 182 -9.23 -4.22 -20.16
N GLY A 183 -8.79 -5.36 -19.63
CA GLY A 183 -9.19 -6.69 -20.11
C GLY A 183 -10.40 -7.28 -19.38
N GLY A 184 -10.83 -6.63 -18.30
CA GLY A 184 -11.84 -7.14 -17.37
C GLY A 184 -11.30 -8.25 -16.46
N ILE A 185 -12.12 -8.67 -15.50
CA ILE A 185 -11.75 -9.64 -14.45
C ILE A 185 -11.33 -11.01 -15.02
N ALA A 186 -11.69 -11.36 -16.24
CA ALA A 186 -11.41 -12.69 -16.81
C ALA A 186 -9.94 -12.93 -17.25
N ASN A 187 -9.05 -11.93 -17.18
CA ASN A 187 -7.69 -12.01 -17.75
C ASN A 187 -6.56 -11.60 -16.79
N GLU A 188 -6.69 -11.92 -15.50
CA GLU A 188 -5.95 -11.32 -14.39
C GLU A 188 -4.43 -11.47 -14.46
N SER A 189 -3.91 -12.63 -14.85
CA SER A 189 -2.45 -12.87 -14.89
C SER A 189 -1.77 -12.05 -15.99
N SER A 190 -2.31 -12.10 -17.22
CA SER A 190 -1.76 -11.29 -18.32
C SER A 190 -2.03 -9.79 -18.13
N GLU A 191 -3.14 -9.43 -17.48
CA GLU A 191 -3.44 -8.05 -17.12
C GLU A 191 -2.44 -7.51 -16.07
N GLY A 192 -2.10 -8.31 -15.04
CA GLY A 192 -1.09 -7.94 -14.05
C GLY A 192 0.26 -7.61 -14.67
N GLU A 193 0.75 -8.42 -15.60
CA GLU A 193 1.99 -8.18 -16.33
C GLU A 193 1.93 -6.91 -17.19
N LYS A 194 0.81 -6.69 -17.89
CA LYS A 194 0.61 -5.47 -18.69
C LYS A 194 0.54 -4.22 -17.83
N ILE A 195 -0.12 -4.28 -16.66
CA ILE A 195 -0.16 -3.19 -15.69
C ILE A 195 1.25 -2.90 -15.17
N ALA A 196 2.01 -3.92 -14.79
CA ALA A 196 3.38 -3.77 -14.32
C ALA A 196 4.29 -3.16 -15.40
N LYS A 197 4.14 -3.60 -16.65
CA LYS A 197 4.84 -3.00 -17.80
C LYS A 197 4.43 -1.54 -18.01
N SER A 198 3.14 -1.23 -17.93
CA SER A 198 2.62 0.13 -18.08
C SER A 198 3.13 1.07 -16.98
N LEU A 199 3.24 0.59 -15.73
CA LEU A 199 3.78 1.34 -14.61
C LEU A 199 5.22 1.79 -14.86
N GLY A 200 6.01 0.96 -15.57
CA GLY A 200 7.39 1.26 -15.93
C GLY A 200 8.23 1.54 -14.70
N THR A 201 8.94 2.68 -14.68
CA THR A 201 9.72 3.17 -13.53
C THR A 201 8.97 4.20 -12.69
N GLY A 202 7.70 4.49 -13.01
CA GLY A 202 6.86 5.43 -12.29
C GLY A 202 6.44 4.93 -10.91
N LYS A 203 5.70 5.79 -10.19
CA LYS A 203 5.15 5.54 -8.84
C LYS A 203 3.63 5.43 -8.79
N ALA A 204 2.94 5.64 -9.93
CA ALA A 204 1.50 5.51 -10.01
C ALA A 204 1.04 5.08 -11.40
N SER A 205 -0.11 4.41 -11.48
CA SER A 205 -0.78 4.06 -12.72
C SER A 205 -2.28 4.29 -12.59
N ILE A 206 -2.86 4.98 -13.58
CA ILE A 206 -4.30 5.10 -13.77
C ILE A 206 -4.75 3.90 -14.60
N LEU A 207 -5.60 3.05 -14.04
CA LEU A 207 -6.08 1.82 -14.68
C LEU A 207 -7.46 2.09 -15.30
N MET A 208 -7.53 2.17 -16.64
CA MET A 208 -8.74 2.53 -17.38
C MET A 208 -9.97 1.74 -16.90
N ASN A 209 -11.06 2.45 -16.59
CA ASN A 209 -12.33 1.89 -16.10
C ASN A 209 -12.24 1.05 -14.81
N HIS A 210 -11.12 1.14 -14.08
CA HIS A 210 -10.83 0.26 -12.95
C HIS A 210 -10.53 1.06 -11.68
N GLY A 211 -9.48 1.88 -11.68
CA GLY A 211 -9.08 2.62 -10.48
C GLY A 211 -7.63 3.09 -10.52
N LEU A 212 -7.02 3.20 -9.35
CA LEU A 212 -5.67 3.70 -9.17
C LEU A 212 -4.76 2.64 -8.55
N LEU A 213 -3.50 2.63 -8.95
CA LEU A 213 -2.43 1.86 -8.33
C LEU A 213 -1.23 2.77 -8.07
N THR A 214 -0.65 2.69 -6.87
CA THR A 214 0.58 3.41 -6.49
C THR A 214 1.60 2.47 -5.89
N VAL A 215 2.88 2.80 -6.03
CA VAL A 215 4.03 2.04 -5.50
C VAL A 215 5.06 2.91 -4.78
#